data_AF-A0A1Q3N6B3-F1
#
_entry.id   AF-A0A1Q3N6B3-F1
#
_cell.length_a   1.000
_cell.length_b   1.000
_cell.length_c   1.000
_cell.angle_alpha   90.00
_cell.angle_beta   90.00
_cell.angle_gamma   90.00
#
_symmetry.space_group_name_H-M   'P 1'
#
loop_
_entity.id
_entity.type
_entity.pdbx_description
1 polymer ?
#
loop_
_entity_poly.entity_id
_entity_poly.type
_entity_poly.pdbx_seq_one_letter_code
_entity_poly.pdbx_strand_id
1 'polypeptide(L)'
;MNNLIDKQNVGRSLNASTLAESCNSEHSSSSCARTKFHFVNPRSGFTLIEVMVVIVILGVLAALIVPNVMGRGEKAKVDTTSITLKGVAGALDQYKLDNGRYPSMQDGGLDALVNKPAAAKNWLPGGYVKGGYPKDSWENDVQYVIPGREGRAFDLYSFGADGKEGGEGNDADIYYQP
;
A
#
# COMPACT_ATOMS: atom_id res chain seq x y z
N MET A 1 33.64 -13.55 -41.75
CA MET A 1 32.69 -13.23 -42.83
C MET A 1 31.84 -12.06 -42.41
N ASN A 2 31.90 -10.98 -43.20
CA ASN A 2 30.85 -9.99 -43.47
C ASN A 2 30.50 -9.01 -42.31
N ASN A 3 30.87 -7.72 -42.44
CA ASN A 3 30.10 -6.64 -43.10
C ASN A 3 28.89 -6.20 -42.25
N LEU A 4 28.46 -4.96 -42.11
CA LEU A 4 28.74 -3.63 -42.69
C LEU A 4 27.77 -2.69 -41.93
N ILE A 5 28.16 -1.41 -41.71
CA ILE A 5 27.28 -0.21 -41.80
C ILE A 5 26.26 0.01 -40.64
N ASP A 6 26.07 1.19 -40.00
CA ASP A 6 26.18 2.58 -40.48
C ASP A 6 26.43 3.63 -39.36
N LYS A 7 27.16 4.69 -39.75
CA LYS A 7 27.08 6.14 -39.41
C LYS A 7 26.89 6.59 -37.94
N GLN A 8 27.79 7.33 -37.28
CA GLN A 8 28.64 8.48 -37.67
C GLN A 8 27.87 9.56 -38.45
N ASN A 9 27.40 10.62 -37.77
CA ASN A 9 27.82 12.01 -38.00
C ASN A 9 27.03 12.97 -37.09
N VAL A 10 27.72 13.85 -36.37
CA VAL A 10 27.69 15.32 -36.56
C VAL A 10 28.47 15.90 -35.38
N GLY A 11 29.76 16.12 -35.62
CA GLY A 11 30.52 17.13 -34.90
C GLY A 11 30.43 18.46 -35.65
N ARG A 12 30.48 19.56 -34.91
CA ARG A 12 31.16 20.80 -35.33
C ARG A 12 31.39 21.68 -34.11
N SER A 13 32.65 21.69 -33.66
CA SER A 13 33.22 22.74 -32.81
C SER A 13 33.26 24.05 -33.59
N LEU A 14 33.05 25.18 -32.95
CA LEU A 14 33.68 26.45 -33.35
C LEU A 14 34.02 27.28 -32.12
N ASN A 15 35.25 27.80 -32.14
CA ASN A 15 36.03 28.31 -31.03
C ASN A 15 35.77 29.78 -30.72
N ALA A 16 36.17 30.17 -29.51
CA ALA A 16 36.35 31.54 -29.06
C ALA A 16 37.55 32.23 -29.73
N SER A 17 37.54 33.57 -29.66
CA SER A 17 38.60 34.55 -29.92
C SER A 17 38.68 35.15 -31.34
N THR A 18 39.13 36.43 -31.39
CA THR A 18 39.36 37.33 -32.54
C THR A 18 38.07 37.87 -33.20
N LEU A 19 37.71 39.15 -33.15
CA LEU A 19 38.51 40.36 -33.38
C LEU A 19 37.96 41.56 -32.59
N ALA A 20 38.88 42.32 -31.99
CA ALA A 20 38.66 43.69 -31.55
C ALA A 20 38.81 44.63 -32.75
N GLU A 21 37.99 45.68 -32.83
CA GLU A 21 38.38 46.90 -33.55
C GLU A 21 37.70 48.15 -32.98
N SER A 22 38.55 49.14 -32.74
CA SER A 22 38.28 50.48 -32.25
C SER A 22 37.39 51.31 -33.16
N CYS A 23 36.57 52.20 -32.58
CA CYS A 23 36.50 53.57 -33.07
C CYS A 23 36.02 54.53 -31.98
N ASN A 24 36.84 55.55 -31.73
CA ASN A 24 36.60 56.69 -30.86
C ASN A 24 36.43 57.89 -31.81
N SER A 25 35.31 58.62 -31.79
CA SER A 25 35.29 60.08 -31.95
C SER A 25 33.91 60.66 -31.68
N GLU A 26 33.96 61.81 -31.04
CA GLU A 26 32.89 62.73 -30.66
C GLU A 26 32.08 63.24 -31.87
N HIS A 27 30.81 63.63 -31.65
CA HIS A 27 30.37 65.05 -31.65
C HIS A 27 28.84 65.20 -31.80
N SER A 28 28.30 66.14 -31.01
CA SER A 28 27.18 67.05 -31.34
C SER A 28 25.73 66.53 -31.44
N SER A 29 24.98 66.86 -30.38
CA SER A 29 23.67 67.53 -30.39
C SER A 29 22.75 67.33 -31.60
N SER A 30 21.57 66.73 -31.38
CA SER A 30 20.27 67.38 -31.65
C SER A 30 19.08 66.51 -31.25
N SER A 31 18.19 67.17 -30.51
CA SER A 31 16.79 66.87 -30.23
C SER A 31 16.05 66.00 -31.27
N CYS A 32 15.40 64.92 -30.84
CA CYS A 32 14.06 64.60 -31.32
C CYS A 32 13.27 63.78 -30.29
N ALA A 33 11.97 64.07 -30.23
CA ALA A 33 11.04 63.83 -29.15
C ALA A 33 10.91 62.39 -28.64
N ARG A 34 10.91 62.28 -27.32
CA ARG A 34 10.55 61.13 -26.50
C ARG A 34 9.03 61.01 -26.41
N THR A 35 8.46 59.89 -26.85
CA THR A 35 7.12 59.46 -26.40
C THR A 35 7.28 58.12 -25.69
N LYS A 36 7.64 58.18 -24.40
CA LYS A 36 7.54 57.02 -23.52
C LYS A 36 6.06 56.80 -23.23
N PHE A 37 5.48 55.75 -23.80
CA PHE A 37 4.24 55.18 -23.25
C PHE A 37 4.54 54.74 -21.82
N HIS A 38 4.10 55.54 -20.85
CA HIS A 38 4.04 55.13 -19.46
C HIS A 38 2.93 54.08 -19.35
N PHE A 39 3.31 52.79 -19.33
CA PHE A 39 2.46 51.78 -18.71
C PHE A 39 2.40 52.19 -17.23
N VAL A 40 1.30 52.85 -16.85
CA VAL A 40 0.98 53.06 -15.44
C VAL A 40 0.84 51.66 -14.88
N ASN A 41 1.86 51.18 -14.17
CA ASN A 41 1.69 50.04 -13.27
C ASN A 41 0.80 50.58 -12.14
N PRO A 42 -0.50 50.25 -12.08
CA PRO A 42 -1.22 50.49 -10.84
C PRO A 42 -0.47 49.70 -9.79
N ARG A 43 0.16 50.38 -8.83
CA ARG A 43 0.58 49.73 -7.60
C ARG A 43 -0.71 49.34 -6.87
N SER A 44 -1.30 48.22 -7.25
CA SER A 44 -2.41 47.61 -6.53
C SER A 44 -1.82 47.03 -5.25
N GLY A 45 -1.94 47.78 -4.15
CA GLY A 45 -1.71 47.24 -2.83
C GLY A 45 -2.82 46.26 -2.50
N PHE A 46 -2.46 45.11 -1.95
CA PHE A 46 -3.42 44.20 -1.33
C PHE A 46 -4.21 44.94 -0.26
N THR A 47 -5.53 44.77 -0.26
CA THR A 47 -6.38 45.31 0.79
C THR A 47 -6.34 44.40 2.01
N LEU A 48 -6.47 44.96 3.21
CA LEU A 48 -6.53 44.16 4.44
C LEU A 48 -7.73 43.19 4.42
N ILE A 49 -8.85 43.61 3.82
CA ILE A 49 -10.06 42.79 3.70
C ILE A 49 -9.86 41.57 2.80
N GLU A 50 -9.07 41.68 1.73
CA GLU A 50 -8.75 40.58 0.82
C GLU A 50 -7.98 39.47 1.54
N VAL A 51 -7.02 39.83 2.40
CA VAL A 51 -6.28 38.86 3.22
C VAL A 51 -7.16 38.29 4.34
N MET A 52 -8.03 39.11 4.95
CA MET A 52 -8.94 38.65 6.01
C MET A 52 -9.92 37.58 5.52
N VAL A 53 -10.54 37.76 4.36
CA VAL A 53 -11.47 36.76 3.83
C VAL A 53 -10.75 35.44 3.52
N VAL A 54 -9.54 35.49 2.99
CA VAL A 54 -8.74 34.29 2.68
C VAL A 54 -8.42 33.50 3.95
N ILE A 55 -7.91 34.15 5.00
CA ILE A 55 -7.59 33.44 6.26
C ILE A 55 -8.83 32.88 6.96
N VAL A 56 -9.99 33.54 6.81
CA VAL A 56 -11.27 33.02 7.33
C VAL A 56 -11.66 31.74 6.60
N ILE A 57 -11.61 31.73 5.26
CA ILE A 57 -11.94 30.53 4.47
C ILE A 57 -10.93 29.41 4.77
N LEU A 58 -9.63 29.72 4.89
CA LEU A 58 -8.60 28.76 5.27
C LEU A 58 -8.83 28.21 6.69
N GLY A 59 -9.26 29.04 7.65
CA GLY A 59 -9.60 28.60 9.00
C GLY A 59 -10.81 27.65 9.04
N VAL A 60 -11.86 27.95 8.26
CA VAL A 60 -13.04 27.08 8.14
C VAL A 60 -12.68 25.75 7.49
N LEU A 61 -11.93 25.78 6.38
CA LEU A 61 -11.50 24.56 5.70
C LEU A 61 -10.58 23.71 6.58
N ALA A 62 -9.60 24.33 7.26
CA ALA A 62 -8.68 23.63 8.15
C ALA A 62 -9.40 22.84 9.26
N ALA A 63 -10.55 23.34 9.75
CA ALA A 63 -11.35 22.64 10.76
C ALA A 63 -12.08 21.39 10.22
N LEU A 64 -12.30 21.28 8.91
CA LEU A 64 -13.09 20.21 8.28
C LEU A 64 -12.24 19.11 7.65
N ILE A 65 -10.97 19.36 7.33
CA ILE A 65 -10.12 18.41 6.58
C ILE A 65 -9.49 17.28 7.41
N VAL A 66 -9.93 17.03 8.64
CA VAL A 66 -9.43 15.90 9.46
C VAL A 66 -10.44 14.74 9.44
N PRO A 67 -10.50 13.92 8.37
CA PRO A 67 -11.26 12.69 8.45
C PRO A 67 -10.56 11.72 9.44
N ASN A 68 -11.26 11.39 10.53
CA ASN A 68 -10.86 10.37 11.48
C ASN A 68 -10.99 8.97 10.85
N VAL A 69 -9.93 8.49 10.22
CA VAL A 69 -9.84 7.15 9.62
C VAL A 69 -9.35 6.06 10.58
N MET A 70 -9.09 6.42 11.84
CA MET A 70 -8.36 5.63 12.86
C MET A 70 -9.09 4.37 13.40
N GLY A 71 -10.11 3.85 12.71
CA GLY A 71 -10.88 2.69 13.17
C GLY A 71 -11.44 1.78 12.08
N ARG A 72 -11.30 2.15 10.80
CA ARG A 72 -11.82 1.34 9.68
C ARG A 72 -10.87 0.24 9.26
N GLY A 73 -9.56 0.45 9.42
CA GLY A 73 -8.55 -0.55 9.07
C GLY A 73 -8.60 -1.74 10.02
N GLU A 74 -8.80 -1.45 11.31
CA GLU A 74 -8.82 -2.39 12.41
C GLU A 74 -9.98 -3.38 12.28
N LYS A 75 -11.20 -2.86 12.05
CA LYS A 75 -12.37 -3.69 11.80
C LYS A 75 -12.21 -4.56 10.55
N ALA A 76 -11.63 -4.00 9.48
CA ALA A 76 -11.37 -4.75 8.27
C ALA A 76 -10.38 -5.91 8.50
N LYS A 77 -9.42 -5.77 9.42
CA LYS A 77 -8.52 -6.86 9.81
C LYS A 77 -9.24 -7.98 10.56
N VAL A 78 -10.13 -7.64 11.49
CA VAL A 78 -10.96 -8.64 12.20
C VAL A 78 -11.85 -9.41 11.20
N ASP A 79 -12.49 -8.70 10.29
CA ASP A 79 -13.37 -9.28 9.27
C ASP A 79 -12.57 -10.16 8.28
N THR A 80 -11.41 -9.70 7.82
CA THR A 80 -10.52 -10.46 6.93
C THR A 80 -10.02 -11.73 7.62
N THR A 81 -9.62 -11.65 8.88
CA THR A 81 -9.23 -12.81 9.68
C THR A 81 -10.38 -13.81 9.82
N SER A 82 -11.60 -13.33 10.06
CA SER A 82 -12.79 -14.19 10.11
C SER A 82 -13.06 -14.92 8.79
N ILE A 83 -12.81 -14.26 7.64
CA ILE A 83 -12.88 -14.88 6.31
C ILE A 83 -11.78 -15.94 6.14
N THR A 84 -10.55 -15.63 6.56
CA THR A 84 -9.44 -16.59 6.54
C THR A 84 -9.77 -17.84 7.33
N LEU A 85 -10.28 -17.70 8.56
CA LEU A 85 -10.67 -18.83 9.41
C LEU A 85 -11.75 -19.68 8.73
N LYS A 86 -12.75 -19.06 8.08
CA LYS A 86 -13.76 -19.78 7.28
C LYS A 86 -13.15 -20.56 6.12
N GLY A 87 -12.17 -19.98 5.42
CA GLY A 87 -11.44 -20.65 4.35
C GLY A 87 -10.68 -21.90 4.83
N VAL A 88 -10.02 -21.79 5.98
CA VAL A 88 -9.31 -22.91 6.62
C VAL A 88 -10.28 -23.99 7.10
N ALA A 89 -11.40 -23.60 7.71
CA ALA A 89 -12.44 -24.53 8.11
C ALA A 89 -12.98 -25.33 6.91
N GLY A 90 -13.23 -24.68 5.77
CA GLY A 90 -13.62 -25.37 4.54
C GLY A 90 -12.57 -26.36 4.03
N ALA A 91 -11.28 -26.03 4.16
CA ALA A 91 -10.20 -26.95 3.81
C ALA A 91 -10.13 -28.16 4.77
N LEU A 92 -10.34 -27.94 6.07
CA LEU A 92 -10.44 -29.01 7.07
C LEU A 92 -11.62 -29.95 6.78
N ASP A 93 -12.77 -29.40 6.40
CA ASP A 93 -13.94 -30.19 6.01
C ASP A 93 -13.66 -31.03 4.77
N GLN A 94 -13.01 -30.46 3.75
CA GLN A 94 -12.62 -31.20 2.56
C GLN A 94 -11.62 -32.33 2.90
N TYR A 95 -10.64 -32.08 3.77
CA TYR A 95 -9.73 -33.11 4.26
C TYR A 95 -10.50 -34.27 4.92
N LYS A 96 -11.50 -33.95 5.75
CA LYS A 96 -12.34 -34.93 6.40
C LYS A 96 -13.22 -35.71 5.41
N LEU A 97 -13.73 -35.07 4.37
CA LEU A 97 -14.50 -35.76 3.33
C LEU A 97 -13.66 -36.84 2.64
N ASP A 98 -12.39 -36.54 2.36
CA ASP A 98 -11.50 -37.49 1.67
C ASP A 98 -10.95 -38.59 2.60
N ASN A 99 -10.56 -38.22 3.83
CA ASN A 99 -9.85 -39.10 4.76
C ASN A 99 -10.74 -39.68 5.87
N GLY A 100 -12.01 -39.26 5.94
CA GLY A 100 -13.00 -39.68 6.94
C GLY A 100 -12.82 -39.07 8.34
N ARG A 101 -11.77 -38.27 8.55
CA ARG A 101 -11.44 -37.64 9.85
C ARG A 101 -10.72 -36.32 9.63
N TYR A 102 -10.82 -35.42 10.61
CA TYR A 102 -9.98 -34.22 10.66
C TYR A 102 -8.52 -34.60 10.95
N PRO A 103 -7.54 -33.77 10.53
CA PRO A 103 -6.14 -34.01 10.83
C PRO A 103 -5.90 -33.92 12.34
N SER A 104 -5.18 -34.91 12.88
CA SER A 104 -4.80 -34.92 14.30
C SER A 104 -3.51 -34.11 14.52
N MET A 105 -3.19 -33.83 15.78
CA MET A 105 -1.90 -33.21 16.12
C MET A 105 -0.71 -34.10 15.72
N GLN A 106 -0.89 -35.43 15.73
CA GLN A 106 0.13 -36.39 15.28
C GLN A 106 0.32 -36.37 13.76
N ASP A 107 -0.69 -35.93 13.00
CA ASP A 107 -0.60 -35.77 11.54
C ASP A 107 -0.01 -34.40 11.15
N GLY A 108 0.41 -33.57 12.11
CA GLY A 108 0.89 -32.20 11.86
C GLY A 108 -0.20 -31.12 11.89
N GLY A 109 -1.44 -31.46 12.27
CA GLY A 109 -2.53 -30.49 12.42
C GLY A 109 -2.85 -29.74 11.13
N LEU A 110 -2.71 -28.41 11.12
CA LEU A 110 -2.91 -27.57 9.93
C LEU A 110 -1.93 -27.87 8.80
N ASP A 111 -0.72 -28.36 9.11
CA ASP A 111 0.28 -28.69 8.09
C ASP A 111 -0.21 -29.83 7.17
N ALA A 112 -1.07 -30.70 7.68
CA ALA A 112 -1.71 -31.78 6.91
C ALA A 112 -2.58 -31.26 5.73
N LEU A 113 -2.95 -29.97 5.74
CA LEU A 113 -3.66 -29.33 4.64
C LEU A 113 -2.74 -28.99 3.46
N VAL A 114 -1.44 -28.82 3.71
CA VAL A 114 -0.44 -28.42 2.71
C VAL A 114 0.41 -29.62 2.30
N ASN A 115 0.88 -30.35 3.30
CA ASN A 115 1.78 -31.48 3.16
C ASN A 115 1.03 -32.78 3.45
N LYS A 116 1.30 -33.83 2.67
CA LYS A 116 0.66 -35.12 2.87
C LYS A 116 1.17 -35.77 4.16
N PRO A 117 0.30 -36.02 5.17
CA PRO A 117 0.72 -36.76 6.36
C PRO A 117 0.79 -38.26 6.06
N ALA A 118 1.63 -38.98 6.82
CA ALA A 118 1.85 -40.41 6.62
C ALA A 118 0.59 -41.26 6.78
N ALA A 119 -0.35 -40.84 7.64
CA ALA A 119 -1.57 -41.56 7.92
C ALA A 119 -2.76 -41.20 7.01
N ALA A 120 -2.62 -40.25 6.07
CA ALA A 120 -3.70 -39.90 5.15
C ALA A 120 -3.78 -40.88 3.98
N LYS A 121 -4.96 -41.50 3.82
CA LYS A 121 -5.20 -42.52 2.80
C LYS A 121 -5.51 -41.92 1.44
N ASN A 122 -6.37 -40.89 1.40
CA ASN A 122 -6.88 -40.28 0.17
C ASN A 122 -6.56 -38.79 0.09
N TRP A 123 -5.35 -38.41 0.49
CA TRP A 123 -4.91 -37.01 0.47
C TRP A 123 -4.89 -36.44 -0.96
N LEU A 124 -5.53 -35.29 -1.16
CA LEU A 124 -5.64 -34.64 -2.48
C LEU A 124 -4.26 -34.18 -2.99
N PRO A 125 -3.78 -34.67 -4.16
CA PRO A 125 -2.51 -34.21 -4.73
C PRO A 125 -2.51 -32.70 -4.98
N GLY A 126 -1.63 -31.97 -4.29
CA GLY A 126 -1.55 -30.51 -4.36
C GLY A 126 -2.12 -29.78 -3.14
N GLY A 127 -2.67 -30.51 -2.16
CA GLY A 127 -3.14 -29.97 -0.90
C GLY A 127 -4.55 -29.36 -0.94
N TYR A 128 -5.03 -29.00 0.23
CA TYR A 128 -6.36 -28.42 0.46
C TYR A 128 -6.35 -26.89 0.49
N VAL A 129 -5.16 -26.29 0.67
CA VAL A 129 -4.95 -24.85 0.69
C VAL A 129 -3.84 -24.46 -0.29
N LYS A 130 -4.04 -23.35 -1.01
CA LYS A 130 -3.07 -22.86 -2.00
C LYS A 130 -2.13 -21.85 -1.34
N GLY A 131 -0.82 -22.08 -1.47
CA GLY A 131 0.20 -21.15 -0.99
C GLY A 131 0.60 -21.32 0.48
N GLY A 132 0.20 -22.42 1.12
CA GLY A 132 0.43 -22.68 2.55
C GLY A 132 -0.84 -22.52 3.38
N TYR A 133 -0.76 -22.81 4.67
CA TYR A 133 -1.86 -22.47 5.58
C TYR A 133 -1.89 -20.94 5.76
N PRO A 134 -3.07 -20.32 5.64
CA PRO A 134 -3.17 -18.88 5.64
C PRO A 134 -2.98 -18.30 7.05
N LYS A 135 -2.34 -17.15 7.10
CA LYS A 135 -2.13 -16.35 8.30
C LYS A 135 -3.28 -15.38 8.52
N ASP A 136 -3.42 -14.88 9.74
CA ASP A 136 -4.38 -13.83 10.04
C ASP A 136 -3.91 -12.45 9.51
N SER A 137 -4.73 -11.42 9.74
CA SER A 137 -4.46 -10.07 9.26
C SER A 137 -3.33 -9.33 10.01
N TRP A 138 -2.74 -9.98 11.01
CA TRP A 138 -1.59 -9.52 11.78
C TRP A 138 -0.36 -10.42 11.56
N GLU A 139 -0.41 -11.29 10.55
CA GLU A 139 0.65 -12.24 10.18
C GLU A 139 0.94 -13.32 11.23
N ASN A 140 0.03 -13.49 12.20
CA ASN A 140 0.10 -14.56 13.17
C ASN A 140 -0.49 -15.85 12.58
N ASP A 141 0.03 -16.98 13.07
CA ASP A 141 -0.45 -18.30 12.68
C ASP A 141 -1.79 -18.60 13.36
N VAL A 142 -2.72 -19.15 12.58
CA VAL A 142 -4.02 -19.60 13.10
C VAL A 142 -3.83 -20.84 13.97
N GLN A 143 -4.59 -20.90 15.05
CA GLN A 143 -4.53 -21.97 16.04
C GLN A 143 -5.62 -22.99 15.75
N TYR A 144 -5.23 -24.27 15.72
CA TYR A 144 -6.13 -25.39 15.51
C TYR A 144 -5.98 -26.40 16.63
N VAL A 145 -7.10 -26.79 17.24
CA VAL A 145 -7.15 -27.74 18.35
C VAL A 145 -8.22 -28.79 18.11
N ILE A 146 -7.86 -30.06 18.33
CA ILE A 146 -8.75 -31.21 18.24
C ILE A 146 -8.52 -32.15 19.45
N PRO A 147 -9.56 -32.63 20.14
CA PRO A 147 -10.98 -32.27 19.97
C PRO A 147 -11.27 -30.81 20.33
N GLY A 148 -12.30 -30.23 19.71
CA GLY A 148 -12.75 -28.87 20.03
C GLY A 148 -13.39 -28.78 21.42
N ARG A 149 -13.44 -27.57 21.97
CA ARG A 149 -14.14 -27.29 23.23
C ARG A 149 -15.65 -27.37 23.01
N GLU A 150 -16.40 -27.58 24.10
CA GLU A 150 -17.87 -27.55 24.11
C GLU A 150 -18.55 -28.53 23.14
N GLY A 151 -17.90 -29.66 22.84
CA GLY A 151 -18.44 -30.69 21.95
C GLY A 151 -18.29 -30.37 20.46
N ARG A 152 -17.58 -29.31 20.10
CA ARG A 152 -17.20 -29.03 18.70
C ARG A 152 -16.20 -30.07 18.20
N ALA A 153 -16.23 -30.34 16.90
CA ALA A 153 -15.29 -31.29 16.30
C ALA A 153 -13.84 -30.78 16.37
N PHE A 154 -13.64 -29.47 16.17
CA PHE A 154 -12.37 -28.78 16.32
C PHE A 154 -12.62 -27.33 16.75
N ASP A 155 -11.59 -26.72 17.33
CA ASP A 155 -11.51 -25.29 17.56
C ASP A 155 -10.51 -24.69 16.56
N LEU A 156 -10.87 -23.56 15.96
CA LEU A 156 -10.03 -22.80 15.05
C LEU A 156 -10.13 -21.32 15.42
N TYR A 157 -9.00 -20.66 15.71
CA TYR A 157 -8.99 -19.28 16.19
C TYR A 157 -7.69 -18.54 15.87
N SER A 158 -7.72 -17.22 15.99
CA SER A 158 -6.54 -16.34 15.95
C SER A 158 -6.48 -15.55 17.26
N PHE A 159 -5.26 -15.24 17.71
CA PHE A 159 -4.99 -14.42 18.90
C PHE A 159 -5.19 -12.91 18.67
N GLY A 160 -5.65 -12.49 17.49
CA GLY A 160 -5.83 -11.06 17.20
C GLY A 160 -4.50 -10.32 17.07
N ALA A 161 -4.52 -9.03 17.39
CA ALA A 161 -3.41 -8.12 17.11
C ALA A 161 -2.19 -8.30 18.04
N ASP A 162 -2.39 -8.77 19.27
CA ASP A 162 -1.31 -8.92 20.25
C ASP A 162 -0.60 -10.27 20.20
N GLY A 163 -1.18 -11.23 19.46
CA GLY A 163 -0.65 -12.58 19.29
C GLY A 163 -0.68 -13.43 20.56
N LYS A 164 -1.50 -13.07 21.55
CA LYS A 164 -1.64 -13.78 22.83
C LYS A 164 -3.07 -14.20 23.10
N GLU A 165 -3.23 -15.19 23.97
CA GLU A 165 -4.56 -15.61 24.42
C GLU A 165 -5.24 -14.50 25.23
N GLY A 166 -6.50 -14.21 24.89
CA GLY A 166 -7.34 -13.26 25.60
C GLY A 166 -7.44 -11.92 24.86
N GLY A 167 -7.23 -10.82 25.59
CA GLY A 167 -7.29 -9.46 25.05
C GLY A 167 -8.70 -8.86 24.91
N GLU A 168 -8.74 -7.58 24.51
CA GLU A 168 -9.98 -6.82 24.26
C GLU A 168 -9.90 -6.08 22.92
N GLY A 169 -11.06 -5.85 22.29
CA GLY A 169 -11.12 -5.12 21.03
C GLY A 169 -10.37 -5.86 19.90
N ASN A 170 -9.30 -5.26 19.38
CA ASN A 170 -8.50 -5.85 18.30
C ASN A 170 -7.51 -6.91 18.81
N ASP A 171 -7.19 -6.88 20.10
CA ASP A 171 -6.34 -7.85 20.75
C ASP A 171 -7.15 -9.07 21.20
N ALA A 172 -8.48 -9.04 21.04
CA ALA A 172 -9.34 -10.15 21.41
C ALA A 172 -9.16 -11.34 20.47
N ASP A 173 -9.11 -12.54 21.06
CA ASP A 173 -9.18 -13.80 20.31
C ASP A 173 -10.39 -13.87 19.37
N ILE A 174 -10.15 -14.22 18.12
CA ILE A 174 -11.18 -14.39 17.09
C ILE A 174 -11.42 -15.87 16.86
N TYR A 175 -12.57 -16.36 17.30
CA TYR A 175 -12.97 -17.76 17.15
C TYR A 175 -13.78 -18.00 15.87
N TYR A 176 -13.46 -19.07 15.16
CA TYR A 176 -14.33 -19.61 14.13
C TYR A 176 -15.64 -20.11 14.75
N GLN A 177 -16.76 -19.63 14.21
CA GLN A 177 -18.09 -20.09 14.54
C GLN A 177 -18.68 -20.75 13.28
N PRO A 178 -19.06 -22.04 13.34
CA PRO A 178 -19.65 -22.77 12.23
C PRO A 178 -21.06 -22.29 11.87
#